data_AF-A0A0S7YE43-F1
#
_entry.id   AF-A0A0S7YE43-F1
#
_cell.length_a   1.000
_cell.length_b   1.000
_cell.length_c   1.000
_cell.angle_alpha   90.00
_cell.angle_beta   90.00
_cell.angle_gamma   90.00
#
_symmetry.space_group_name_H-M   'P 1'
#
loop_
_entity.id
_entity.type
_entity.pdbx_description
1 polymer ?
#
loop_
_entity_poly.entity_id
_entity_poly.type
_entity_poly.pdbx_seq_one_letter_code
_entity_poly.pdbx_strand_id
1 'polypeptide(L)'
;MDSKDLRKDFLFFFEKKGHKIVPSSSLIPTDPSVLFTTAGMQQFKPYYLGEKSPYGERVASCQKCFRTSDIDEVGDKDHLTFLEMLGNFSFGDYFKTEAIKLAYEFLFKKLRMPLGSAVFTVFAGDKDKDVPEDKESIEIWKRLGIPENKIKKYGKEDNFWGPTGEQGPCGPNTEIHIQGTEVWNLVFNEYYQDRDKKLTPLEQKGVDTGMGLERLAMVVQNKPSVFETDLFEPILREIPDSNVKTQRIIADHIKGAVFLISEGILPSNIERGSILRKIIRGASDAGRILRLSENFLIPLAQKVMEIYKETYPDLKSKETDILTVIQNEEEDYRKSEVARERIAQKLITKSQEGGSITGAVAYDIFSTTRIGIDRIKELAGEQGIKLTDPERFFSREREFRGISRAGAEKKFGGGGKFSPELHTATHLLHAALRKILGEHVKQMGSDITSERLRFDFSHPQKMTGEEIKKVEDLVNQKIEEDLEIKKEKMSYEKAVKTGALAFFKEKYPRIVTVYSADDFSKEICGGPHVKRTSELGKFKIIKEESCGAGTRRIRAILT
;
A
#
# COMPACT_ATOMS: atom_id res chain seq x y z
N MET A 1 29.05 -1.90 -8.61
CA MET A 1 27.99 -2.83 -9.05
C MET A 1 26.70 -2.04 -9.02
N ASP A 2 25.95 -2.06 -10.12
CA ASP A 2 24.69 -1.34 -10.22
C ASP A 2 23.52 -2.19 -9.64
N SER A 3 22.33 -1.62 -9.57
CA SER A 3 21.14 -2.29 -9.02
C SER A 3 20.68 -3.49 -9.87
N LYS A 4 20.93 -3.46 -11.18
CA LYS A 4 20.58 -4.54 -12.10
C LYS A 4 21.44 -5.77 -11.83
N ASP A 5 22.75 -5.57 -11.70
CA ASP A 5 23.70 -6.61 -11.32
C ASP A 5 23.38 -7.15 -9.93
N LEU A 6 23.07 -6.29 -8.95
CA LEU A 6 22.71 -6.72 -7.59
C LEU A 6 21.47 -7.63 -7.56
N ARG A 7 20.41 -7.25 -8.29
CA ARG A 7 19.20 -8.08 -8.42
C ARG A 7 19.53 -9.44 -9.02
N LYS A 8 20.31 -9.45 -10.11
CA LYS A 8 20.71 -10.69 -10.81
C LYS A 8 21.60 -11.57 -9.94
N ASP A 9 22.60 -10.99 -9.28
CA ASP A 9 23.55 -11.72 -8.43
C ASP A 9 22.84 -12.33 -7.22
N PHE A 10 21.89 -11.64 -6.61
CA PHE A 10 21.06 -12.18 -5.53
C PHE A 10 20.26 -13.38 -6.00
N LEU A 11 19.46 -13.24 -7.05
CA LEU A 11 18.61 -14.31 -7.54
C LEU A 11 19.44 -15.52 -8.00
N PHE A 12 20.54 -15.28 -8.72
CA PHE A 12 21.43 -16.36 -9.15
C PHE A 12 22.12 -17.06 -7.97
N PHE A 13 22.53 -16.31 -6.94
CA PHE A 13 23.11 -16.89 -5.73
C PHE A 13 22.13 -17.87 -5.06
N PHE A 14 20.88 -17.48 -4.88
CA PHE A 14 19.87 -18.34 -4.25
C PHE A 14 19.42 -19.49 -5.16
N GLU A 15 19.36 -19.28 -6.48
CA GLU A 15 19.13 -20.37 -7.43
C GLU A 15 20.19 -21.47 -7.29
N LYS A 16 21.47 -21.09 -7.16
CA LYS A 16 22.59 -22.04 -6.93
C LYS A 16 22.54 -22.74 -5.57
N LYS A 17 21.76 -22.22 -4.62
CA LYS A 17 21.52 -22.82 -3.29
C LYS A 17 20.23 -23.66 -3.24
N GLY A 18 19.59 -23.87 -4.40
CA GLY A 18 18.42 -24.72 -4.54
C GLY A 18 17.09 -24.00 -4.35
N HIS A 19 17.08 -22.67 -4.29
CA HIS A 19 15.85 -21.90 -4.22
C HIS A 19 15.22 -21.75 -5.60
N LYS A 20 13.90 -21.96 -5.69
CA LYS A 20 13.15 -21.63 -6.90
C LYS A 20 12.98 -20.12 -7.00
N ILE A 21 13.37 -19.54 -8.13
CA ILE A 21 13.13 -18.12 -8.39
C ILE A 21 11.68 -17.90 -8.78
N VAL A 22 10.99 -17.05 -8.01
CA VAL A 22 9.58 -16.70 -8.19
C VAL A 22 9.49 -15.24 -8.62
N PRO A 23 8.68 -14.91 -9.65
CA PRO A 23 8.50 -13.52 -10.09
C PRO A 23 7.82 -12.68 -9.00
N SER A 24 7.99 -11.35 -9.08
CA SER A 24 7.23 -10.42 -8.24
C SER A 24 5.73 -10.59 -8.47
N SER A 25 4.97 -10.69 -7.38
CA SER A 25 3.51 -10.51 -7.40
C SER A 25 3.11 -9.05 -7.61
N SER A 26 1.83 -8.82 -7.88
CA SER A 26 1.23 -7.48 -8.03
C SER A 26 1.39 -6.64 -6.76
N LEU A 27 1.45 -5.32 -6.92
CA LEU A 27 1.31 -4.38 -5.78
C LEU A 27 -0.11 -4.38 -5.19
N ILE A 28 -1.08 -4.97 -5.89
CA ILE A 28 -2.44 -5.19 -5.41
C ILE A 28 -2.51 -6.60 -4.80
N PRO A 29 -2.48 -6.72 -3.47
CA PRO A 29 -2.47 -8.02 -2.81
C PRO A 29 -3.83 -8.71 -2.95
N THR A 30 -3.82 -10.04 -2.88
CA THR A 30 -5.04 -10.86 -2.81
C THR A 30 -5.68 -10.83 -1.42
N ASP A 31 -4.89 -10.52 -0.38
CA ASP A 31 -5.37 -10.32 0.99
C ASP A 31 -6.14 -8.98 1.10
N PRO A 32 -7.45 -8.98 1.39
CA PRO A 32 -8.25 -7.77 1.45
C PRO A 32 -7.97 -6.90 2.69
N SER A 33 -7.24 -7.42 3.69
CA SER A 33 -6.90 -6.66 4.91
C SER A 33 -5.76 -5.65 4.70
N VAL A 34 -5.08 -5.69 3.56
CA VAL A 34 -3.95 -4.83 3.23
C VAL A 34 -4.18 -4.08 1.93
N LEU A 35 -3.80 -2.80 1.91
CA LEU A 35 -4.03 -1.95 0.74
C LEU A 35 -3.06 -2.28 -0.40
N PHE A 36 -1.79 -2.47 -0.07
CA PHE A 36 -0.72 -2.77 -1.02
C PHE A 36 0.12 -3.95 -0.54
N THR A 37 0.85 -4.57 -1.47
CA THR A 37 1.95 -5.48 -1.14
C THR A 37 3.08 -4.63 -0.55
N THR A 38 3.31 -4.77 0.75
CA THR A 38 4.32 -4.06 1.53
C THR A 38 5.59 -4.90 1.73
N ALA A 39 5.49 -6.23 1.65
CA ALA A 39 6.61 -7.14 1.91
C ALA A 39 6.67 -8.33 0.94
N GLY A 40 7.89 -8.85 0.73
CA GLY A 40 8.16 -10.02 -0.11
C GLY A 40 7.38 -11.27 0.30
N MET A 41 7.19 -11.47 1.60
CA MET A 41 6.55 -12.66 2.15
C MET A 41 5.06 -12.79 1.84
N GLN A 42 4.36 -11.69 1.52
CA GLN A 42 2.89 -11.70 1.48
C GLN A 42 2.34 -12.68 0.43
N GLN A 43 3.03 -12.84 -0.70
CA GLN A 43 2.67 -13.83 -1.73
C GLN A 43 2.90 -15.29 -1.30
N PHE A 44 3.58 -15.52 -0.17
CA PHE A 44 3.93 -16.83 0.37
C PHE A 44 3.26 -17.15 1.70
N LYS A 45 2.46 -16.22 2.24
CA LYS A 45 1.78 -16.35 3.54
C LYS A 45 1.09 -17.71 3.77
N PRO A 46 0.33 -18.28 2.80
CA PRO A 46 -0.33 -19.57 3.01
C PRO A 46 0.65 -20.73 3.25
N TYR A 47 1.85 -20.67 2.67
CA TYR A 47 2.83 -21.74 2.75
C TYR A 47 3.55 -21.81 4.09
N TYR A 48 3.45 -20.78 4.93
CA TYR A 48 3.85 -20.87 6.34
C TYR A 48 2.77 -21.52 7.20
N LEU A 49 1.52 -21.59 6.72
CA LEU A 49 0.36 -22.09 7.46
C LEU A 49 -0.03 -23.53 7.08
N GLY A 50 0.89 -24.29 6.48
CA GLY A 50 0.71 -25.71 6.14
C GLY A 50 0.25 -25.98 4.70
N GLU A 51 -0.06 -24.94 3.91
CA GLU A 51 -0.32 -25.15 2.48
C GLU A 51 0.97 -25.53 1.74
N LYS A 52 0.87 -26.51 0.84
CA LYS A 52 2.03 -26.92 0.03
C LYS A 52 2.33 -25.87 -1.03
N SER A 53 3.55 -25.32 -1.00
CA SER A 53 4.04 -24.42 -2.03
C SER A 53 4.18 -25.14 -3.38
N PRO A 54 3.61 -24.60 -4.48
CA PRO A 54 3.80 -25.17 -5.82
C PRO A 54 5.22 -24.94 -6.36
N TYR A 55 6.03 -24.14 -5.66
CA TYR A 55 7.40 -23.79 -6.03
C TYR A 55 8.45 -24.61 -5.26
N GLY A 56 8.01 -25.52 -4.39
CA GLY A 56 8.87 -26.21 -3.43
C GLY A 56 9.05 -25.43 -2.12
N GLU A 57 9.87 -25.98 -1.23
CA GLU A 57 10.06 -25.49 0.14
C GLU A 57 11.04 -24.32 0.25
N ARG A 58 11.83 -24.05 -0.81
CA ARG A 58 12.80 -22.96 -0.90
C ARG A 58 12.49 -22.06 -2.07
N VAL A 59 12.27 -20.77 -1.82
CA VAL A 59 12.01 -19.80 -2.89
C VAL A 59 12.79 -18.51 -2.69
N ALA A 60 13.09 -17.81 -3.77
CA ALA A 60 13.65 -16.45 -3.71
C ALA A 60 12.97 -15.55 -4.74
N SER A 61 12.84 -14.27 -4.41
CA SER A 61 12.18 -13.29 -5.27
C SER A 61 12.75 -11.88 -5.10
N CYS A 62 12.50 -11.02 -6.07
CA CYS A 62 12.64 -9.57 -5.97
C CYS A 62 11.22 -8.99 -6.09
N GLN A 63 10.59 -8.67 -4.96
CA GLN A 63 9.19 -8.26 -4.90
C GLN A 63 9.07 -6.74 -4.94
N LYS A 64 8.22 -6.22 -5.83
CA LYS A 64 7.76 -4.82 -5.80
C LYS A 64 6.96 -4.58 -4.51
N CYS A 65 7.32 -3.55 -3.75
CA CYS A 65 6.65 -3.19 -2.50
C CYS A 65 6.24 -1.72 -2.51
N PHE A 66 5.07 -1.42 -1.93
CA PHE A 66 4.61 -0.05 -1.72
C PHE A 66 4.28 0.20 -0.25
N ARG A 67 4.91 1.20 0.36
CA ARG A 67 4.80 1.57 1.78
C ARG A 67 4.06 2.89 1.93
N THR A 68 2.83 2.83 2.44
CA THR A 68 2.04 4.03 2.72
C THR A 68 2.38 4.69 4.04
N SER A 69 2.94 3.92 4.98
CA SER A 69 3.39 4.37 6.29
C SER A 69 4.51 5.39 6.20
N ASP A 70 5.33 5.30 5.16
CA ASP A 70 6.61 6.00 5.06
C ASP A 70 6.49 7.27 4.21
N ILE A 71 5.30 7.58 3.67
CA ILE A 71 5.04 8.70 2.75
C ILE A 71 5.49 10.03 3.37
N ASP A 72 5.28 10.21 4.68
CA ASP A 72 5.52 11.50 5.33
C ASP A 72 7.02 11.68 5.70
N GLU A 73 7.78 10.58 5.74
CA GLU A 73 9.22 10.47 6.00
C GLU A 73 10.04 10.64 4.71
N VAL A 74 9.45 10.36 3.54
CA VAL A 74 10.10 10.55 2.23
C VAL A 74 10.70 11.94 2.08
N GLY A 75 11.91 11.95 1.51
CA GLY A 75 12.74 13.15 1.37
C GLY A 75 13.93 13.17 2.35
N ASP A 76 13.97 12.22 3.29
CA ASP A 76 15.17 11.92 4.05
C ASP A 76 16.20 11.09 3.24
N LYS A 77 17.05 10.30 3.88
CA LYS A 77 18.14 9.58 3.20
C LYS A 77 17.74 8.18 2.68
N ASP A 78 16.69 7.56 3.20
CA ASP A 78 16.47 6.12 3.00
C ASP A 78 15.02 5.61 3.10
N HIS A 79 14.03 6.49 3.33
CA HIS A 79 12.61 6.16 3.20
C HIS A 79 12.10 6.35 1.77
N LEU A 80 11.28 5.41 1.33
CA LEU A 80 10.71 5.34 -0.01
C LEU A 80 9.26 4.88 0.04
N THR A 81 8.41 5.40 -0.85
CA THR A 81 7.07 4.86 -1.05
C THR A 81 7.09 3.57 -1.85
N PHE A 82 7.92 3.48 -2.87
CA PHE A 82 8.10 2.29 -3.70
C PHE A 82 9.54 1.80 -3.66
N LEU A 83 9.70 0.51 -3.37
CA LEU A 83 10.99 -0.17 -3.31
C LEU A 83 10.89 -1.61 -3.80
N GLU A 84 12.03 -2.20 -4.12
CA GLU A 84 12.14 -3.63 -4.41
C GLU A 84 12.74 -4.37 -3.22
N MET A 85 12.06 -5.42 -2.79
CA MET A 85 12.48 -6.26 -1.68
C MET A 85 13.01 -7.59 -2.20
N LEU A 86 14.34 -7.76 -2.13
CA LEU A 86 14.99 -9.04 -2.32
C LEU A 86 14.69 -9.93 -1.10
N GLY A 87 14.33 -11.18 -1.33
CA GLY A 87 14.01 -12.10 -0.24
C GLY A 87 14.25 -13.54 -0.59
N ASN A 88 14.61 -14.34 0.41
CA ASN A 88 14.71 -15.79 0.35
C ASN A 88 13.84 -16.38 1.46
N PHE A 89 13.06 -17.40 1.11
CA PHE A 89 11.99 -17.93 1.93
C PHE A 89 12.12 -19.44 2.06
N SER A 90 11.82 -19.94 3.25
CA SER A 90 11.82 -21.36 3.59
C SER A 90 10.49 -21.73 4.25
N PHE A 91 9.87 -22.80 3.78
CA PHE A 91 8.63 -23.36 4.30
C PHE A 91 8.91 -24.74 4.90
N GLY A 92 9.42 -24.78 6.14
CA GLY A 92 9.69 -26.03 6.86
C GLY A 92 11.01 -26.75 6.53
N ASP A 93 11.81 -26.27 5.57
CA ASP A 93 13.05 -26.94 5.15
C ASP A 93 14.29 -26.50 5.94
N TYR A 94 14.66 -25.20 5.89
CA TYR A 94 15.73 -24.63 6.70
C TYR A 94 15.24 -23.50 7.61
N PHE A 95 16.02 -23.20 8.65
CA PHE A 95 15.71 -22.17 9.65
C PHE A 95 16.93 -21.29 9.97
N LYS A 96 17.05 -20.77 11.21
CA LYS A 96 18.05 -19.78 11.65
C LYS A 96 19.49 -20.05 11.19
N THR A 97 20.02 -21.25 11.46
CA THR A 97 21.42 -21.58 11.17
C THR A 97 21.76 -21.42 9.68
N GLU A 98 20.93 -21.94 8.79
CA GLU A 98 21.19 -21.87 7.34
C GLU A 98 20.89 -20.47 6.79
N ALA A 99 19.79 -19.84 7.25
CA ALA A 99 19.42 -18.50 6.81
C ALA A 99 20.53 -17.47 7.09
N ILE A 100 21.08 -17.50 8.32
CA ILE A 100 22.16 -16.61 8.74
C ILE A 100 23.45 -16.89 7.97
N LYS A 101 23.78 -18.18 7.72
CA LYS A 101 24.93 -18.55 6.89
C LYS A 101 24.80 -18.03 5.46
N LEU A 102 23.63 -18.21 4.83
CA LEU A 102 23.36 -17.74 3.48
C LEU A 102 23.47 -16.21 3.37
N ALA A 103 22.91 -15.48 4.34
CA ALA A 103 23.05 -14.02 4.39
C ALA A 103 24.51 -13.58 4.55
N TYR A 104 25.26 -14.25 5.44
CA TYR A 104 26.69 -13.98 5.64
C TYR A 104 27.51 -14.26 4.38
N GLU A 105 27.28 -15.40 3.71
CA GLU A 105 27.95 -15.76 2.46
C GLU A 105 27.67 -14.73 1.37
N PHE A 106 26.40 -14.34 1.20
CA PHE A 106 26.04 -13.36 0.17
C PHE A 106 26.67 -12.00 0.42
N LEU A 107 26.47 -11.40 1.60
CA LEU A 107 26.96 -10.05 1.90
C LEU A 107 28.49 -9.99 1.99
N PHE A 108 29.12 -10.89 2.75
CA PHE A 108 30.52 -10.74 3.13
C PHE A 108 31.48 -11.57 2.28
N LYS A 109 31.03 -12.64 1.61
CA LYS A 109 31.88 -13.46 0.73
C LYS A 109 31.67 -13.11 -0.74
N LYS A 110 30.42 -13.05 -1.20
CA LYS A 110 30.09 -12.74 -2.60
C LYS A 110 30.19 -11.23 -2.89
N LEU A 111 29.49 -10.39 -2.12
CA LEU A 111 29.54 -8.93 -2.30
C LEU A 111 30.75 -8.26 -1.63
N ARG A 112 31.48 -8.98 -0.78
CA ARG A 112 32.68 -8.49 -0.07
C ARG A 112 32.42 -7.21 0.73
N MET A 113 31.24 -7.11 1.35
CA MET A 113 30.89 -5.96 2.19
C MET A 113 31.84 -5.83 3.39
N PRO A 114 32.12 -4.60 3.85
CA PRO A 114 33.06 -4.36 4.93
C PRO A 114 32.50 -4.85 6.27
N LEU A 115 32.95 -6.03 6.72
CA LEU A 115 32.55 -6.59 8.02
C LEU A 115 32.88 -5.64 9.19
N GLY A 116 33.90 -4.79 9.03
CA GLY A 116 34.30 -3.75 9.97
C GLY A 116 33.18 -2.80 10.38
N SER A 117 32.31 -2.40 9.46
CA SER A 117 31.19 -1.48 9.70
C SER A 117 29.84 -2.18 9.92
N ALA A 118 29.83 -3.52 9.93
CA ALA A 118 28.62 -4.29 10.16
C ALA A 118 28.26 -4.38 11.65
N VAL A 119 26.98 -4.22 11.96
CA VAL A 119 26.34 -4.45 13.26
C VAL A 119 25.17 -5.39 13.04
N PHE A 120 24.96 -6.32 13.97
CA PHE A 120 23.92 -7.33 13.90
C PHE A 120 22.96 -7.14 15.05
N THR A 121 21.67 -7.13 14.79
CA THR A 121 20.64 -6.99 15.83
C THR A 121 19.92 -8.31 16.04
N VAL A 122 19.47 -8.58 17.27
CA VAL A 122 18.75 -9.81 17.62
C VAL A 122 17.70 -9.51 18.69
N PHE A 123 16.65 -10.34 18.71
CA PHE A 123 15.55 -10.18 19.66
C PHE A 123 15.96 -10.45 21.11
N ALA A 124 15.71 -9.47 21.98
CA ALA A 124 16.00 -9.52 23.41
C ALA A 124 14.99 -10.33 24.24
N GLY A 125 13.88 -10.77 23.63
CA GLY A 125 12.75 -11.40 24.32
C GLY A 125 11.62 -10.42 24.65
N ASP A 126 10.43 -10.95 24.83
CA ASP A 126 9.24 -10.23 25.29
C ASP A 126 8.62 -11.04 26.44
N LYS A 127 8.82 -10.55 27.67
CA LYS A 127 8.33 -11.22 28.89
C LYS A 127 6.82 -11.17 29.00
N ASP A 128 6.17 -10.15 28.44
CA ASP A 128 4.72 -9.97 28.54
C ASP A 128 3.97 -10.96 27.65
N LYS A 129 4.61 -11.38 26.55
CA LYS A 129 4.09 -12.39 25.61
C LYS A 129 4.71 -13.78 25.75
N ASP A 130 5.55 -14.01 26.77
CA ASP A 130 6.28 -15.25 26.98
C ASP A 130 7.09 -15.70 25.75
N VAL A 131 7.71 -14.74 25.05
CA VAL A 131 8.61 -15.00 23.92
C VAL A 131 10.06 -14.88 24.39
N PRO A 132 10.88 -15.94 24.30
CA PRO A 132 12.25 -15.91 24.80
C PRO A 132 13.18 -15.06 23.93
N GLU A 133 14.32 -14.69 24.52
CA GLU A 133 15.46 -14.10 23.79
C GLU A 133 15.95 -15.04 22.68
N ASP A 134 16.31 -14.48 21.52
CA ASP A 134 16.86 -15.23 20.39
C ASP A 134 18.35 -15.56 20.58
N LYS A 135 18.64 -16.40 21.58
CA LYS A 135 19.99 -16.90 21.88
C LYS A 135 20.59 -17.72 20.74
N GLU A 136 19.75 -18.37 19.93
CA GLU A 136 20.21 -19.20 18.83
C GLU A 136 20.92 -18.35 17.77
N SER A 137 20.31 -17.23 17.34
CA SER A 137 20.91 -16.32 16.37
C SER A 137 22.23 -15.71 16.88
N ILE A 138 22.33 -15.38 18.17
CA ILE A 138 23.57 -14.89 18.79
C ILE A 138 24.71 -15.89 18.60
N GLU A 139 24.48 -17.15 18.95
CA GLU A 139 25.50 -18.19 18.87
C GLU A 139 25.86 -18.53 17.42
N ILE A 140 24.91 -18.46 16.48
CA ILE A 140 25.19 -18.64 15.05
C ILE A 140 26.12 -17.51 14.55
N TRP A 141 25.84 -16.26 14.87
CA TRP A 141 26.71 -15.13 14.49
C TRP A 141 28.11 -15.25 15.10
N LYS A 142 28.22 -15.61 16.39
CA LYS A 142 29.52 -15.86 17.04
C LYS A 142 30.32 -16.95 16.33
N ARG A 143 29.68 -18.06 15.95
CA ARG A 143 30.33 -19.15 15.17
C ARG A 143 30.81 -18.72 13.79
N LEU A 144 30.18 -17.71 13.19
CA LEU A 144 30.63 -17.10 11.93
C LEU A 144 31.77 -16.08 12.13
N GLY A 145 32.30 -15.97 13.35
CA GLY A 145 33.40 -15.08 13.70
C GLY A 145 32.98 -13.64 13.95
N ILE A 146 31.68 -13.38 14.20
CA ILE A 146 31.21 -12.05 14.57
C ILE A 146 31.52 -11.81 16.06
N PRO A 147 32.30 -10.76 16.39
CA PRO A 147 32.56 -10.39 17.77
C PRO A 147 31.28 -10.00 18.52
N GLU A 148 31.19 -10.38 19.79
CA GLU A 148 30.00 -10.14 20.63
C GLU A 148 29.63 -8.65 20.74
N ASN A 149 30.61 -7.74 20.74
CA ASN A 149 30.36 -6.30 20.79
C ASN A 149 29.63 -5.75 19.55
N LYS A 150 29.59 -6.51 18.44
CA LYS A 150 28.83 -6.20 17.22
C LYS A 150 27.43 -6.80 17.17
N ILE A 151 27.07 -7.65 18.13
CA ILE A 151 25.74 -8.24 18.26
C ILE A 151 24.96 -7.44 19.32
N LYS A 152 23.94 -6.71 18.89
CA LYS A 152 23.10 -5.85 19.75
C LYS A 152 21.75 -6.52 19.96
N LYS A 153 21.21 -6.39 21.17
CA LYS A 153 19.90 -6.93 21.53
C LYS A 153 18.89 -5.79 21.55
N TYR A 154 17.78 -5.94 20.85
CA TYR A 154 16.68 -4.97 20.89
C TYR A 154 15.33 -5.63 21.16
N GLY A 155 14.38 -4.80 21.56
CA GLY A 155 13.04 -5.23 21.93
C GLY A 155 12.17 -5.56 20.71
N LYS A 156 10.88 -5.71 20.97
CA LYS A 156 9.88 -6.09 19.98
C LYS A 156 9.73 -5.11 18.81
N GLU A 157 9.89 -3.81 19.07
CA GLU A 157 9.72 -2.77 18.05
C GLU A 157 10.74 -2.89 16.91
N ASP A 158 11.93 -3.42 17.21
CA ASP A 158 13.01 -3.58 16.23
C ASP A 158 13.15 -5.05 15.80
N ASN A 159 13.13 -5.98 16.76
CA ASN A 159 13.50 -7.38 16.52
C ASN A 159 12.36 -8.40 16.69
N PHE A 160 11.10 -8.01 16.43
CA PHE A 160 10.01 -8.96 16.26
C PHE A 160 9.05 -8.52 15.15
N TRP A 161 8.86 -9.35 14.11
CA TRP A 161 8.10 -8.98 12.93
C TRP A 161 6.80 -9.77 12.77
N GLY A 162 5.76 -9.06 12.33
CA GLY A 162 4.50 -9.62 11.84
C GLY A 162 3.31 -9.54 12.82
N PRO A 163 2.13 -10.01 12.36
CA PRO A 163 1.87 -10.52 11.02
C PRO A 163 1.64 -9.39 10.00
N THR A 164 1.74 -9.71 8.71
CA THR A 164 1.24 -8.84 7.65
C THR A 164 -0.30 -8.91 7.64
N GLY A 165 -0.97 -7.79 7.93
CA GLY A 165 -2.43 -7.72 8.09
C GLY A 165 -2.90 -7.98 9.53
N GLU A 166 -4.17 -8.36 9.72
CA GLU A 166 -4.77 -8.51 11.06
C GLU A 166 -4.30 -9.77 11.82
N GLN A 167 -3.87 -10.81 11.09
CA GLN A 167 -3.47 -12.12 11.62
C GLN A 167 -2.49 -12.80 10.66
N GLY A 168 -1.67 -13.73 11.16
CA GLY A 168 -0.75 -14.47 10.31
C GLY A 168 0.53 -14.96 10.99
N PRO A 169 1.48 -15.50 10.21
CA PRO A 169 2.79 -15.89 10.71
C PRO A 169 3.60 -14.66 11.16
N CYS A 170 4.38 -14.83 12.22
CA CYS A 170 5.24 -13.83 12.81
C CYS A 170 6.37 -14.50 13.62
N GLY A 171 7.37 -13.71 14.02
CA GLY A 171 8.39 -14.19 14.95
C GLY A 171 9.57 -13.24 15.16
N PRO A 172 10.56 -13.65 15.95
CA PRO A 172 11.77 -12.88 16.16
C PRO A 172 12.57 -12.79 14.86
N ASN A 173 13.38 -11.75 14.75
CA ASN A 173 14.30 -11.57 13.63
C ASN A 173 15.70 -11.20 14.09
N THR A 174 16.64 -11.32 13.15
CA THR A 174 17.96 -10.71 13.22
C THR A 174 18.17 -9.83 12.02
N GLU A 175 18.74 -8.65 12.22
CA GLU A 175 19.00 -7.70 11.13
C GLU A 175 20.49 -7.45 10.98
N ILE A 176 20.88 -7.12 9.75
CA ILE A 176 22.25 -6.83 9.37
C ILE A 176 22.30 -5.36 8.95
N HIS A 177 22.98 -4.57 9.76
CA HIS A 177 23.20 -3.15 9.54
C HIS A 177 24.62 -2.94 9.02
N ILE A 178 24.78 -2.24 7.91
CA ILE A 178 26.10 -1.90 7.34
C ILE A 178 26.18 -0.38 7.21
N GLN A 179 27.23 0.22 7.77
CA GLN A 179 27.40 1.68 7.79
C GLN A 179 26.21 2.43 8.43
N GLY A 180 25.53 1.80 9.40
CA GLY A 180 24.39 2.39 10.09
C GLY A 180 23.07 2.37 9.31
N THR A 181 22.98 1.58 8.24
CA THR A 181 21.73 1.32 7.52
C THR A 181 21.39 -0.17 7.60
N GLU A 182 20.14 -0.48 7.94
CA GLU A 182 19.59 -1.84 7.85
C GLU A 182 19.56 -2.27 6.38
N VAL A 183 20.36 -3.28 6.04
CA VAL A 183 20.43 -3.82 4.68
C VAL A 183 19.57 -5.07 4.53
N TRP A 184 19.53 -5.92 5.56
CA TRP A 184 18.81 -7.20 5.48
C TRP A 184 18.20 -7.59 6.82
N ASN A 185 16.91 -7.89 6.81
CA ASN A 185 16.15 -8.44 7.91
C ASN A 185 15.82 -9.92 7.67
N LEU A 186 16.14 -10.80 8.63
CA LEU A 186 15.86 -12.23 8.60
C LEU A 186 14.85 -12.58 9.71
N VAL A 187 13.59 -12.72 9.31
CA VAL A 187 12.46 -13.06 10.19
C VAL A 187 12.28 -14.58 10.27
N PHE A 188 12.10 -15.06 11.49
CA PHE A 188 11.95 -16.47 11.80
C PHE A 188 10.51 -16.75 12.21
N ASN A 189 9.68 -17.10 11.22
CA ASN A 189 8.28 -17.43 11.43
C ASN A 189 8.17 -18.71 12.28
N GLU A 190 7.88 -18.55 13.57
CA GLU A 190 7.67 -19.65 14.51
C GLU A 190 6.41 -19.48 15.36
N TYR A 191 5.71 -18.35 15.21
CA TYR A 191 4.41 -18.09 15.84
C TYR A 191 3.36 -17.68 14.81
N TYR A 192 2.10 -17.97 15.13
CA TYR A 192 0.92 -17.40 14.51
C TYR A 192 0.29 -16.42 15.48
N GLN A 193 0.10 -15.18 15.03
CA GLN A 193 -0.67 -14.17 15.75
C GLN A 193 -2.10 -14.13 15.24
N ASP A 194 -3.07 -14.30 16.13
CA ASP A 194 -4.50 -14.11 15.83
C ASP A 194 -4.93 -12.64 15.94
N ARG A 195 -6.22 -12.37 15.67
CA ARG A 195 -6.78 -11.01 15.72
C ARG A 195 -6.78 -10.40 17.13
N ASP A 196 -6.76 -11.23 18.16
CA ASP A 196 -6.69 -10.80 19.57
C ASP A 196 -5.23 -10.62 20.02
N LYS A 197 -4.28 -10.66 19.07
CA LYS A 197 -2.83 -10.52 19.29
C LYS A 197 -2.23 -11.65 20.13
N LYS A 198 -2.94 -12.76 20.30
CA LYS A 198 -2.43 -13.96 20.98
C LYS A 198 -1.48 -14.69 20.04
N LEU A 199 -0.37 -15.15 20.61
CA LEU A 199 0.63 -15.94 19.90
C LEU A 199 0.41 -17.42 20.16
N THR A 200 0.51 -18.22 19.11
CA THR A 200 0.50 -19.69 19.17
C THR A 200 1.65 -20.23 18.33
N PRO A 201 2.35 -21.30 18.73
CA PRO A 201 3.42 -21.86 17.91
C PRO A 201 2.91 -22.34 16.54
N LEU A 202 3.67 -22.09 15.47
CA LEU A 202 3.37 -22.66 14.16
C LEU A 202 3.73 -24.16 14.12
N GLU A 203 2.93 -24.96 13.41
CA GLU A 203 3.22 -26.38 13.17
C GLU A 203 4.53 -26.58 12.40
N GLN A 204 4.80 -25.68 11.47
CA GLN A 204 6.04 -25.64 10.69
C GLN A 204 6.70 -24.28 10.84
N LYS A 205 8.01 -24.28 11.10
CA LYS A 205 8.81 -23.06 11.14
C LYS A 205 9.19 -22.64 9.72
N GLY A 206 9.41 -21.34 9.53
CA GLY A 206 9.85 -20.83 8.24
C GLY A 206 10.79 -19.65 8.36
N VAL A 207 11.47 -19.37 7.26
CA VAL A 207 12.30 -18.18 7.12
C VAL A 207 11.62 -17.25 6.14
N ASP A 208 11.55 -15.98 6.51
CA ASP A 208 11.16 -14.86 5.68
C ASP A 208 12.28 -13.83 5.75
N THR A 209 12.84 -13.42 4.61
CA THR A 209 13.84 -12.36 4.62
C THR A 209 13.43 -11.21 3.71
N GLY A 210 13.82 -10.01 4.11
CA GLY A 210 13.63 -8.78 3.36
C GLY A 210 14.92 -7.97 3.32
N MET A 211 15.42 -7.73 2.11
CA MET A 211 16.55 -6.85 1.82
C MET A 211 16.11 -5.82 0.79
N GLY A 212 16.08 -4.55 1.19
CA GLY A 212 15.74 -3.45 0.30
C GLY A 212 16.84 -3.27 -0.75
N LEU A 213 16.52 -3.44 -2.03
CA LEU A 213 17.48 -3.30 -3.12
C LEU A 213 18.09 -1.91 -3.13
N GLU A 214 17.30 -0.87 -2.88
CA GLU A 214 17.73 0.52 -2.84
C GLU A 214 18.77 0.78 -1.75
N ARG A 215 18.56 0.22 -0.54
CA ARG A 215 19.52 0.33 0.57
C ARG A 215 20.77 -0.48 0.32
N LEU A 216 20.64 -1.67 -0.26
CA LEU A 216 21.79 -2.47 -0.67
C LEU A 216 22.63 -1.74 -1.73
N ALA A 217 21.97 -1.17 -2.75
CA ALA A 217 22.62 -0.39 -3.80
C ALA A 217 23.35 0.82 -3.23
N MET A 218 22.73 1.55 -2.29
CA MET A 218 23.35 2.67 -1.58
C MET A 218 24.66 2.27 -0.91
N VAL A 219 24.66 1.18 -0.15
CA VAL A 219 25.85 0.68 0.56
C VAL A 219 26.92 0.18 -0.43
N VAL A 220 26.53 -0.62 -1.43
CA VAL A 220 27.45 -1.21 -2.42
C VAL A 220 28.09 -0.15 -3.32
N GLN A 221 27.35 0.90 -3.65
CA GLN A 221 27.84 2.01 -4.47
C GLN A 221 28.48 3.12 -3.62
N ASN A 222 28.51 2.96 -2.30
CA ASN A 222 29.05 3.93 -1.35
C ASN A 222 28.44 5.33 -1.52
N LYS A 223 27.11 5.39 -1.60
CA LYS A 223 26.31 6.62 -1.76
C LYS A 223 25.77 7.11 -0.43
N PRO A 224 25.61 8.43 -0.24
CA PRO A 224 25.16 9.00 1.04
C PRO A 224 23.66 8.79 1.30
N SER A 225 22.87 8.52 0.27
CA SER A 225 21.45 8.20 0.38
C SER A 225 21.02 7.26 -0.74
N VAL A 226 19.83 6.68 -0.63
CA VAL A 226 19.24 5.82 -1.69
C VAL A 226 19.03 6.60 -2.99
N PHE A 227 18.91 7.93 -2.91
CA PHE A 227 18.58 8.78 -4.04
C PHE A 227 19.77 9.08 -4.96
N GLU A 228 21.02 8.95 -4.49
CA GLU A 228 22.20 9.12 -5.34
C GLU A 228 22.69 7.81 -5.98
N THR A 229 21.89 6.74 -5.89
CA THR A 229 22.12 5.46 -6.57
C THR A 229 21.64 5.52 -8.03
N ASP A 230 22.04 4.54 -8.83
CA ASP A 230 21.58 4.35 -10.21
C ASP A 230 20.05 4.25 -10.36
N LEU A 231 19.33 3.95 -9.28
CA LEU A 231 17.87 3.82 -9.27
C LEU A 231 17.13 5.18 -9.25
N PHE A 232 17.82 6.27 -8.91
CA PHE A 232 17.21 7.60 -8.73
C PHE A 232 18.03 8.74 -9.35
N GLU A 233 19.35 8.61 -9.42
CA GLU A 233 20.23 9.64 -9.98
C GLU A 233 19.80 10.11 -11.38
N PRO A 234 19.38 9.23 -12.33
CA PRO A 234 18.90 9.68 -13.64
C PRO A 234 17.64 10.56 -13.57
N ILE A 235 16.83 10.41 -12.53
CA ILE A 235 15.62 11.22 -12.29
C ILE A 235 16.02 12.54 -11.63
N LEU A 236 16.87 12.50 -10.60
CA LEU A 236 17.31 13.70 -9.89
C LEU A 236 18.02 14.71 -10.80
N ARG A 237 18.82 14.24 -11.76
CA ARG A 237 19.55 15.11 -12.70
C ARG A 237 18.63 16.01 -13.55
N GLU A 238 17.36 15.63 -13.71
CA GLU A 238 16.36 16.40 -14.45
C GLU A 238 15.65 17.44 -13.55
N ILE A 239 15.96 17.47 -12.25
CA ILE A 239 15.35 18.34 -11.25
C ILE A 239 16.42 19.28 -10.68
N PRO A 240 16.17 20.61 -10.58
CA PRO A 240 17.13 21.57 -10.04
C PRO A 240 17.60 21.21 -8.63
N ASP A 241 18.92 21.28 -8.42
CA ASP A 241 19.58 21.04 -7.13
C ASP A 241 19.53 22.30 -6.25
N SER A 242 18.32 22.68 -5.83
CA SER A 242 18.09 23.84 -4.96
C SER A 242 17.46 23.49 -3.62
N ASN A 243 16.81 22.33 -3.52
CA ASN A 243 16.32 21.77 -2.26
C ASN A 243 16.31 20.24 -2.33
N VAL A 244 17.28 19.62 -1.65
CA VAL A 244 17.51 18.18 -1.64
C VAL A 244 16.25 17.40 -1.22
N LYS A 245 15.57 17.83 -0.14
CA LYS A 245 14.37 17.14 0.35
C LYS A 245 13.27 17.15 -0.71
N THR A 246 13.02 18.31 -1.32
CA THR A 246 11.99 18.49 -2.35
C THR A 246 12.30 17.67 -3.60
N GLN A 247 13.57 17.65 -4.03
CA GLN A 247 14.03 16.85 -5.18
C GLN A 247 13.77 15.36 -4.97
N ARG A 248 14.07 14.85 -3.77
CA ARG A 248 13.87 13.46 -3.36
C ARG A 248 12.39 13.08 -3.31
N ILE A 249 11.54 13.95 -2.78
CA ILE A 249 10.08 13.75 -2.78
C ILE A 249 9.55 13.58 -4.20
N ILE A 250 9.94 14.45 -5.14
CA ILE A 250 9.53 14.35 -6.53
C ILE A 250 9.96 13.01 -7.12
N ALA A 251 11.24 12.65 -6.95
CA ALA A 251 11.83 11.44 -7.55
C ALA A 251 11.22 10.13 -6.98
N ASP A 252 10.96 10.05 -5.67
CA ASP A 252 10.26 8.92 -5.07
C ASP A 252 8.81 8.83 -5.55
N HIS A 253 8.06 9.94 -5.44
CA HIS A 253 6.63 9.90 -5.71
C HIS A 253 6.31 9.65 -7.18
N ILE A 254 7.12 10.15 -8.12
CA ILE A 254 6.93 9.84 -9.54
C ILE A 254 7.24 8.36 -9.83
N LYS A 255 8.28 7.80 -9.21
CA LYS A 255 8.59 6.36 -9.30
C LYS A 255 7.42 5.52 -8.76
N GLY A 256 6.93 5.85 -7.58
CA GLY A 256 5.76 5.19 -6.98
C GLY A 256 4.51 5.30 -7.85
N ALA A 257 4.22 6.48 -8.41
CA ALA A 257 3.07 6.71 -9.27
C ALA A 257 3.11 5.85 -10.55
N VAL A 258 4.26 5.79 -11.23
CA VAL A 258 4.46 4.94 -12.42
C VAL A 258 4.11 3.49 -12.12
N PHE A 259 4.62 2.93 -11.03
CA PHE A 259 4.35 1.54 -10.67
C PHE A 259 2.90 1.31 -10.24
N LEU A 260 2.28 2.22 -9.48
CA LEU A 260 0.86 2.09 -9.13
C LEU A 260 -0.05 2.14 -10.36
N ILE A 261 0.19 3.07 -11.29
CA ILE A 261 -0.62 3.19 -12.50
C ILE A 261 -0.41 1.97 -13.40
N SER A 262 0.82 1.43 -13.45
CA SER A 262 1.10 0.19 -14.18
C SER A 262 0.29 -1.01 -13.68
N GLU A 263 -0.22 -0.97 -12.45
CA GLU A 263 -1.09 -2.00 -11.85
C GLU A 263 -2.59 -1.69 -12.10
N GLY A 264 -2.90 -0.73 -12.98
CA GLY A 264 -4.27 -0.33 -13.34
C GLY A 264 -4.93 0.57 -12.30
N ILE A 265 -4.18 1.13 -11.36
CA ILE A 265 -4.72 2.04 -10.35
C ILE A 265 -4.90 3.43 -10.95
N LEU A 266 -6.11 3.98 -10.81
CA LEU A 266 -6.44 5.34 -11.23
C LEU A 266 -6.61 6.26 -10.01
N PRO A 267 -6.26 7.55 -10.12
CA PRO A 267 -6.49 8.53 -9.07
C PRO A 267 -7.97 8.61 -8.66
N SER A 268 -8.24 8.56 -7.35
CA SER A 268 -9.59 8.64 -6.81
C SER A 268 -9.58 9.23 -5.39
N ASN A 269 -10.75 9.43 -4.78
CA ASN A 269 -10.82 9.90 -3.39
C ASN A 269 -10.74 8.76 -2.35
N ILE A 270 -10.58 7.52 -2.78
CA ILE A 270 -10.79 6.34 -1.93
C ILE A 270 -9.68 5.30 -2.12
N GLU A 271 -9.36 4.56 -1.05
CA GLU A 271 -8.45 3.42 -1.08
C GLU A 271 -7.13 3.70 -1.83
N ARG A 272 -6.73 2.81 -2.75
CA ARG A 272 -5.47 2.90 -3.51
C ARG A 272 -5.41 4.16 -4.37
N GLY A 273 -6.53 4.55 -4.98
CA GLY A 273 -6.61 5.75 -5.80
C GLY A 273 -6.39 7.04 -5.01
N SER A 274 -6.78 7.05 -3.72
CA SER A 274 -6.46 8.18 -2.82
C SER A 274 -4.97 8.31 -2.54
N ILE A 275 -4.26 7.18 -2.45
CA ILE A 275 -2.81 7.16 -2.24
C ILE A 275 -2.08 7.59 -3.50
N LEU A 276 -2.48 7.07 -4.67
CA LEU A 276 -1.92 7.51 -5.96
C LEU A 276 -2.10 9.02 -6.16
N ARG A 277 -3.31 9.52 -5.86
CA ARG A 277 -3.58 10.96 -5.87
C ARG A 277 -2.69 11.73 -4.89
N LYS A 278 -2.49 11.23 -3.67
CA LYS A 278 -1.63 11.86 -2.66
C LYS A 278 -0.20 12.03 -3.18
N ILE A 279 0.39 10.99 -3.75
CA ILE A 279 1.79 11.03 -4.20
C ILE A 279 1.96 11.88 -5.48
N ILE A 280 1.05 11.81 -6.46
CA ILE A 280 1.13 12.66 -7.67
C ILE A 280 1.05 14.14 -7.26
N ARG A 281 0.08 14.50 -6.41
CA ARG A 281 -0.10 15.89 -5.96
C ARG A 281 1.06 16.35 -5.08
N GLY A 282 1.59 15.48 -4.22
CA GLY A 282 2.79 15.77 -3.44
C GLY A 282 4.00 16.07 -4.32
N ALA A 283 4.19 15.33 -5.42
CA ALA A 283 5.21 15.63 -6.41
C ALA A 283 4.94 16.97 -7.12
N SER A 284 3.70 17.26 -7.53
CA SER A 284 3.32 18.54 -8.13
C SER A 284 3.58 19.73 -7.20
N ASP A 285 3.19 19.63 -5.92
CA ASP A 285 3.44 20.66 -4.90
C ASP A 285 4.95 20.90 -4.72
N ALA A 286 5.73 19.82 -4.64
CA ALA A 286 7.18 19.88 -4.58
C ALA A 286 7.79 20.56 -5.83
N GLY A 287 7.28 20.24 -7.03
CA GLY A 287 7.72 20.89 -8.27
C GLY A 287 7.46 22.39 -8.31
N ARG A 288 6.35 22.86 -7.71
CA ARG A 288 6.08 24.30 -7.59
C ARG A 288 7.04 25.01 -6.66
N ILE A 289 7.42 24.39 -5.53
CA ILE A 289 8.45 24.93 -4.63
C ILE A 289 9.75 25.17 -5.41
N LEU A 290 10.08 24.28 -6.35
CA LEU A 290 11.25 24.40 -7.23
C LEU A 290 11.01 25.23 -8.50
N ARG A 291 9.79 25.77 -8.70
CA ARG A 291 9.37 26.55 -9.88
C ARG A 291 9.56 25.79 -11.21
N LEU A 292 9.28 24.50 -11.21
CA LEU A 292 9.31 23.67 -12.41
C LEU A 292 8.20 24.06 -13.40
N SER A 293 8.44 23.83 -14.68
CA SER A 293 7.44 24.04 -15.73
C SER A 293 6.26 23.07 -15.58
N GLU A 294 5.13 23.41 -16.19
CA GLU A 294 3.99 22.48 -16.26
C GLU A 294 4.38 21.15 -16.94
N ASN A 295 3.71 20.05 -16.54
CA ASN A 295 3.93 18.70 -17.07
C ASN A 295 5.34 18.15 -16.86
N PHE A 296 6.12 18.69 -15.91
CA PHE A 296 7.47 18.21 -15.61
C PHE A 296 7.48 16.75 -15.13
N LEU A 297 6.36 16.23 -14.62
CA LEU A 297 6.26 14.83 -14.20
C LEU A 297 6.34 13.84 -15.37
N ILE A 298 5.98 14.25 -16.59
CA ILE A 298 6.00 13.39 -17.79
C ILE A 298 7.42 12.94 -18.15
N PRO A 299 8.40 13.83 -18.38
CA PRO A 299 9.76 13.39 -18.66
C PRO A 299 10.37 12.59 -17.50
N LEU A 300 10.02 12.89 -16.24
CA LEU A 300 10.48 12.12 -15.08
C LEU A 300 9.89 10.69 -15.07
N ALA A 301 8.60 10.53 -15.38
CA ALA A 301 7.97 9.22 -15.52
C ALA A 301 8.63 8.40 -16.64
N GLN A 302 8.99 9.03 -17.76
CA GLN A 302 9.74 8.38 -18.83
C GLN A 302 11.12 7.89 -18.38
N LYS A 303 11.83 8.67 -17.54
CA LYS A 303 13.10 8.22 -16.94
C LYS A 303 12.90 7.01 -16.03
N VAL A 304 11.84 6.97 -15.23
CA VAL A 304 11.51 5.79 -14.41
C VAL A 304 11.31 4.57 -15.33
N MET A 305 10.51 4.70 -16.39
CA MET A 305 10.28 3.59 -17.33
C MET A 305 11.57 3.13 -18.01
N GLU A 306 12.48 4.04 -18.36
CA GLU A 306 13.78 3.73 -18.94
C GLU A 306 14.70 2.97 -17.96
N ILE A 307 14.75 3.37 -16.69
CA ILE A 307 15.52 2.67 -15.63
C ILE A 307 15.02 1.22 -15.47
N TYR A 308 13.71 1.01 -15.61
CA TYR A 308 13.06 -0.26 -15.28
C TYR A 308 12.68 -1.13 -16.49
N LYS A 309 12.88 -0.67 -17.74
CA LYS A 309 12.38 -1.35 -18.95
C LYS A 309 12.84 -2.80 -19.11
N GLU A 310 14.03 -3.13 -18.62
CA GLU A 310 14.56 -4.49 -18.72
C GLU A 310 14.01 -5.41 -17.63
N THR A 311 13.80 -4.88 -16.43
CA THR A 311 13.27 -5.64 -15.28
C THR A 311 11.76 -5.82 -15.38
N TYR A 312 11.06 -4.79 -15.85
CA TYR A 312 9.60 -4.74 -15.96
C TYR A 312 9.19 -4.28 -17.38
N PRO A 313 9.34 -5.15 -18.40
CA PRO A 313 9.07 -4.78 -19.80
C PRO A 313 7.61 -4.37 -20.04
N ASP A 314 6.68 -4.83 -19.20
CA ASP A 314 5.27 -4.48 -19.26
C ASP A 314 5.00 -2.98 -19.05
N LEU A 315 5.93 -2.24 -18.41
CA LEU A 315 5.83 -0.78 -18.29
C LEU A 315 5.72 -0.10 -19.66
N LYS A 316 6.47 -0.61 -20.66
CA LYS A 316 6.43 -0.07 -22.03
C LYS A 316 5.06 -0.24 -22.66
N SER A 317 4.40 -1.38 -22.43
CA SER A 317 3.05 -1.63 -22.98
C SER A 317 1.98 -0.70 -22.38
N LYS A 318 2.26 -0.14 -21.20
CA LYS A 318 1.36 0.75 -20.45
C LYS A 318 1.81 2.21 -20.46
N GLU A 319 2.83 2.55 -21.23
CA GLU A 319 3.44 3.89 -21.24
C GLU A 319 2.41 4.98 -21.51
N THR A 320 1.60 4.83 -22.57
CA THR A 320 0.57 5.82 -22.92
C THR A 320 -0.44 6.02 -21.80
N ASP A 321 -0.91 4.95 -21.17
CA ASP A 321 -1.86 5.02 -20.06
C ASP A 321 -1.24 5.70 -18.83
N ILE A 322 0.00 5.32 -18.48
CA ILE A 322 0.74 5.90 -17.36
C ILE A 322 0.90 7.41 -17.53
N LEU A 323 1.40 7.85 -18.69
CA LEU A 323 1.63 9.26 -18.98
C LEU A 323 0.31 10.05 -19.01
N THR A 324 -0.74 9.48 -19.60
CA THR A 324 -2.06 10.12 -19.67
C THR A 324 -2.67 10.31 -18.28
N VAL A 325 -2.56 9.31 -17.40
CA VAL A 325 -3.09 9.39 -16.03
C VAL A 325 -2.34 10.45 -15.21
N ILE A 326 -1.01 10.51 -15.32
CA ILE A 326 -0.18 11.51 -14.64
C ILE A 326 -0.55 12.92 -15.13
N GLN A 327 -0.60 13.11 -16.45
CA GLN A 327 -0.93 14.39 -17.06
C GLN A 327 -2.31 14.89 -16.63
N ASN A 328 -3.32 14.02 -16.69
CA ASN A 328 -4.69 14.38 -16.34
C ASN A 328 -4.81 14.77 -14.86
N GLU A 329 -4.19 14.01 -13.94
CA GLU A 329 -4.25 14.35 -12.51
C GLU A 329 -3.45 15.63 -12.18
N GLU A 330 -2.32 15.89 -12.85
CA GLU A 330 -1.58 17.16 -12.72
C GLU A 330 -2.43 18.35 -13.19
N GLU A 331 -3.09 18.23 -14.35
CA GLU A 331 -3.97 19.27 -14.89
C GLU A 331 -5.20 19.50 -14.00
N ASP A 332 -5.87 18.44 -13.57
CA ASP A 332 -7.03 18.51 -12.69
C ASP A 332 -6.65 19.10 -11.33
N TYR A 333 -5.48 18.73 -10.79
CA TYR A 333 -4.99 19.29 -9.55
C TYR A 333 -4.72 20.78 -9.69
N ARG A 334 -4.06 21.21 -10.77
CA ARG A 334 -3.81 22.62 -11.08
C ARG A 334 -5.12 23.42 -11.19
N LYS A 335 -6.11 22.93 -11.93
CA LYS A 335 -7.44 23.56 -12.02
C LYS A 335 -8.09 23.70 -10.64
N SER A 336 -8.05 22.63 -9.85
CA SER A 336 -8.62 22.62 -8.50
C SER A 336 -7.91 23.60 -7.57
N GLU A 337 -6.61 23.79 -7.74
CA GLU A 337 -5.82 24.73 -6.96
C GLU A 337 -6.15 26.17 -7.27
N VAL A 338 -6.20 26.55 -8.56
CA VAL A 338 -6.62 27.91 -8.96
C VAL A 338 -7.99 28.26 -8.36
N ALA A 339 -8.91 27.29 -8.30
CA ALA A 339 -10.19 27.49 -7.63
C ALA A 339 -10.02 27.71 -6.10
N ARG A 340 -9.18 26.92 -5.43
CA ARG A 340 -8.89 27.07 -3.99
C ARG A 340 -8.18 28.38 -3.67
N GLU A 341 -7.26 28.85 -4.52
CA GLU A 341 -6.55 30.13 -4.36
C GLU A 341 -7.53 31.29 -4.44
N ARG A 342 -8.47 31.27 -5.40
CA ARG A 342 -9.54 32.27 -5.47
C ARG A 342 -10.39 32.30 -4.20
N ILE A 343 -10.66 31.15 -3.59
CA ILE A 343 -11.39 31.08 -2.31
C ILE A 343 -10.53 31.62 -1.17
N ALA A 344 -9.25 31.23 -1.09
CA ALA A 344 -8.32 31.73 -0.09
C ALA A 344 -8.20 33.25 -0.17
N GLN A 345 -8.07 33.80 -1.38
CA GLN A 345 -7.99 35.23 -1.59
C GLN A 345 -9.21 35.97 -1.05
N LYS A 346 -10.42 35.47 -1.31
CA LYS A 346 -11.66 36.03 -0.76
C LYS A 346 -11.70 35.96 0.77
N LEU A 347 -11.24 34.85 1.36
CA LEU A 347 -11.17 34.69 2.81
C LEU A 347 -10.15 35.65 3.44
N ILE A 348 -8.97 35.81 2.83
CA ILE A 348 -7.95 36.77 3.26
C ILE A 348 -8.55 38.19 3.28
N THR A 349 -9.17 38.62 2.18
CA THR A 349 -9.78 39.96 2.10
C THR A 349 -10.89 40.15 3.14
N LYS A 350 -11.70 39.12 3.41
CA LYS A 350 -12.82 39.20 4.35
C LYS A 350 -12.37 39.19 5.81
N SER A 351 -11.29 38.46 6.11
CA SER A 351 -10.82 38.24 7.48
C SER A 351 -9.67 39.15 7.89
N GLN A 352 -9.24 40.07 7.02
CA GLN A 352 -8.21 41.05 7.36
C GLN A 352 -8.77 42.13 8.29
N GLU A 353 -7.96 42.49 9.29
CA GLU A 353 -8.20 43.63 10.16
C GLU A 353 -6.97 44.54 10.14
N GLY A 354 -7.18 45.83 9.85
CA GLY A 354 -6.10 46.81 9.78
C GLY A 354 -5.01 46.50 8.74
N GLY A 355 -5.35 45.78 7.66
CA GLY A 355 -4.38 45.36 6.64
C GLY A 355 -3.55 44.14 7.04
N SER A 356 -4.02 43.34 8.00
CA SER A 356 -3.31 42.15 8.46
C SER A 356 -4.24 40.96 8.72
N ILE A 357 -3.71 39.75 8.59
CA ILE A 357 -4.31 38.50 9.05
C ILE A 357 -3.37 37.83 10.05
N THR A 358 -3.91 37.19 11.08
CA THR A 358 -3.10 36.46 12.07
C THR A 358 -2.81 35.02 11.62
N GLY A 359 -1.81 34.36 12.22
CA GLY A 359 -1.54 32.93 11.97
C GLY A 359 -2.73 32.02 12.30
N ALA A 360 -3.59 32.41 13.25
CA ALA A 360 -4.83 31.70 13.53
C ALA A 360 -5.81 31.75 12.34
N VAL A 361 -5.99 32.92 11.74
CA VAL A 361 -6.82 33.11 10.53
C VAL A 361 -6.20 32.39 9.33
N ALA A 362 -4.87 32.45 9.18
CA ALA A 362 -4.17 31.69 8.15
C ALA A 362 -4.41 30.17 8.30
N TYR A 363 -4.48 29.66 9.53
CA TYR A 363 -4.82 28.26 9.78
C TYR A 363 -6.26 27.93 9.39
N ASP A 364 -7.21 28.82 9.68
CA ASP A 364 -8.62 28.63 9.30
C ASP A 364 -8.78 28.60 7.77
N ILE A 365 -8.05 29.47 7.05
CA ILE A 365 -7.95 29.46 5.59
C ILE A 365 -7.36 28.13 5.12
N PHE A 366 -6.22 27.70 5.66
CA PHE A 366 -5.60 26.40 5.34
C PHE A 366 -6.55 25.23 5.59
N SER A 367 -7.29 25.23 6.70
CA SER A 367 -8.23 24.14 7.03
C SER A 367 -9.35 24.01 5.98
N THR A 368 -9.73 25.13 5.36
CA THR A 368 -10.79 25.23 4.36
C THR A 368 -10.29 24.95 2.95
N THR A 369 -9.17 25.57 2.57
CA THR A 369 -8.66 25.60 1.19
C THR A 369 -7.50 24.64 0.96
N ARG A 370 -6.92 24.08 2.03
CA ARG A 370 -5.72 23.22 2.00
C ARG A 370 -4.49 23.87 1.35
N ILE A 371 -4.45 25.20 1.28
CA ILE A 371 -3.30 25.96 0.76
C ILE A 371 -2.33 26.26 1.90
N GLY A 372 -1.06 25.93 1.70
CA GLY A 372 -0.01 26.10 2.71
C GLY A 372 0.23 27.56 3.11
N ILE A 373 0.78 27.75 4.32
CA ILE A 373 1.02 29.08 4.91
C ILE A 373 1.86 29.99 4.02
N ASP A 374 2.88 29.46 3.34
CA ASP A 374 3.76 30.25 2.47
C ASP A 374 2.98 30.85 1.29
N ARG A 375 2.10 30.07 0.67
CA ARG A 375 1.24 30.55 -0.40
C ARG A 375 0.15 31.49 0.12
N ILE A 376 -0.40 31.23 1.30
CA ILE A 376 -1.32 32.19 1.96
C ILE A 376 -0.62 33.54 2.19
N LYS A 377 0.63 33.52 2.66
CA LYS A 377 1.45 34.72 2.88
C LYS A 377 1.70 35.47 1.58
N GLU A 378 2.00 34.75 0.49
CA GLU A 378 2.17 35.33 -0.84
C GLU A 378 0.88 35.98 -1.34
N LEU A 379 -0.25 35.25 -1.34
CA LEU A 379 -1.58 35.76 -1.73
C LEU A 379 -2.03 36.95 -0.87
N ALA A 380 -1.71 36.97 0.41
CA ALA A 380 -1.95 38.12 1.27
C ALA A 380 -1.08 39.33 0.85
N GLY A 381 0.20 39.09 0.59
CA GLY A 381 1.14 40.10 0.10
C GLY A 381 0.73 40.72 -1.23
N GLU A 382 0.20 39.91 -2.17
CA GLU A 382 -0.36 40.37 -3.45
C GLU A 382 -1.51 41.38 -3.27
N GLN A 383 -2.22 41.33 -2.13
CA GLN A 383 -3.28 42.28 -1.76
C GLN A 383 -2.81 43.40 -0.81
N GLY A 384 -1.51 43.49 -0.53
CA GLY A 384 -0.98 44.44 0.46
C GLY A 384 -1.32 44.09 1.91
N ILE A 385 -1.78 42.86 2.19
CA ILE A 385 -2.15 42.38 3.53
C ILE A 385 -0.96 41.62 4.14
N LYS A 386 -0.65 41.90 5.41
CA LYS A 386 0.46 41.24 6.12
C LYS A 386 -0.02 40.04 6.94
N LEU A 387 0.74 38.96 6.91
CA LEU A 387 0.59 37.86 7.86
C LEU A 387 1.33 38.19 9.16
N THR A 388 0.62 38.25 10.28
CA THR A 388 1.16 38.45 11.63
C THR A 388 1.07 37.16 12.44
N ASP A 389 1.97 36.96 13.40
CA ASP A 389 1.99 35.79 14.28
C ASP A 389 1.94 34.42 13.54
N PRO A 390 2.87 34.15 12.61
CA PRO A 390 2.88 32.89 11.86
C PRO A 390 3.08 31.66 12.77
N GLU A 391 3.71 31.80 13.93
CA GLU A 391 3.90 30.70 14.89
C GLU A 391 2.57 30.10 15.37
N ARG A 392 1.52 30.93 15.47
CA ARG A 392 0.18 30.48 15.85
C ARG A 392 -0.46 29.55 14.82
N PHE A 393 -0.08 29.64 13.55
CA PHE A 393 -0.48 28.67 12.53
C PHE A 393 0.07 27.28 12.89
N PHE A 394 1.38 27.20 13.14
CA PHE A 394 2.05 25.94 13.41
C PHE A 394 1.63 25.34 14.75
N SER A 395 1.32 26.17 15.76
CA SER A 395 0.77 25.67 17.03
C SER A 395 -0.59 24.98 16.82
N ARG A 396 -1.50 25.63 16.08
CA ARG A 396 -2.81 25.04 15.74
C ARG A 396 -2.67 23.78 14.89
N GLU A 397 -1.77 23.78 13.92
CA GLU A 397 -1.51 22.60 13.11
C GLU A 397 -1.01 21.42 13.95
N ARG A 398 -0.09 21.65 14.89
CA ARG A 398 0.40 20.61 15.82
C ARG A 398 -0.72 20.06 16.71
N GLU A 399 -1.56 20.92 17.29
CA GLU A 399 -2.71 20.51 18.11
C GLU A 399 -3.64 19.58 17.32
N PHE A 400 -4.01 19.96 16.08
CA PHE A 400 -4.89 19.15 15.23
C PHE A 400 -4.22 17.88 14.69
N ARG A 401 -2.92 17.92 14.34
CA ARG A 401 -2.16 16.72 13.92
C ARG A 401 -2.04 15.71 15.07
N GLY A 402 -1.87 16.16 16.31
CA GLY A 402 -1.86 15.30 17.50
C GLY A 402 -3.19 14.55 17.69
N ILE A 403 -4.32 15.25 17.51
CA ILE A 403 -5.67 14.66 17.55
C ILE A 403 -5.88 13.67 16.38
N SER A 404 -5.41 14.01 15.18
CA SER A 404 -5.56 13.15 13.99
C SER A 404 -4.65 11.91 14.01
N ARG A 405 -3.45 11.97 14.60
CA ARG A 405 -2.58 10.79 14.80
C ARG A 405 -3.22 9.80 15.76
N ALA A 406 -3.78 10.26 16.88
CA ALA A 406 -4.55 9.42 17.80
C ALA A 406 -5.81 8.78 17.16
N GLY A 407 -6.39 9.44 16.15
CA GLY A 407 -7.49 8.89 15.35
C GLY A 407 -7.08 7.95 14.21
N ALA A 408 -5.86 8.11 13.67
CA ALA A 408 -5.31 7.28 12.59
C ALA A 408 -4.74 5.95 13.11
N GLU A 409 -4.12 5.95 14.28
CA GLU A 409 -3.68 4.73 14.98
C GLU A 409 -4.85 3.78 15.28
N LYS A 410 -6.06 4.31 15.48
CA LYS A 410 -7.29 3.52 15.63
C LYS A 410 -7.96 3.08 14.33
N LYS A 411 -7.60 3.66 13.17
CA LYS A 411 -8.27 3.38 11.88
C LYS A 411 -7.55 2.39 10.99
N PHE A 412 -6.28 2.10 11.26
CA PHE A 412 -5.48 1.18 10.45
C PHE A 412 -4.92 -0.03 11.23
N GLY A 413 -5.35 -0.23 12.48
CA GLY A 413 -5.41 -1.56 13.07
C GLY A 413 -6.64 -2.26 12.49
N GLY A 414 -6.45 -3.08 11.45
CA GLY A 414 -7.54 -3.81 10.81
C GLY A 414 -8.39 -4.54 11.86
N GLY A 415 -9.66 -4.18 11.91
CA GLY A 415 -10.65 -4.71 12.85
C GLY A 415 -12.05 -4.62 12.26
N GLY A 416 -12.21 -4.99 10.99
CA GLY A 416 -13.53 -5.14 10.39
C GLY A 416 -14.08 -6.54 10.61
N LYS A 417 -15.02 -6.73 11.55
CA LYS A 417 -15.81 -7.97 11.64
C LYS A 417 -16.65 -8.11 10.36
N PHE A 418 -16.46 -9.21 9.62
CA PHE A 418 -17.22 -9.57 8.43
C PHE A 418 -18.64 -10.05 8.80
N SER A 419 -19.68 -9.56 8.11
CA SER A 419 -21.07 -10.02 8.21
C SER A 419 -21.47 -10.78 6.93
N PRO A 420 -21.79 -12.09 7.00
CA PRO A 420 -22.29 -12.87 5.86
C PRO A 420 -23.59 -12.31 5.27
N GLU A 421 -24.42 -11.68 6.11
CA GLU A 421 -25.68 -11.04 5.75
C GLU A 421 -25.41 -9.84 4.83
N LEU A 422 -24.64 -8.85 5.32
CA LEU A 422 -24.31 -7.67 4.53
C LEU A 422 -23.52 -8.00 3.27
N HIS A 423 -22.73 -9.06 3.29
CA HIS A 423 -22.02 -9.53 2.10
C HIS A 423 -22.97 -10.09 1.02
N THR A 424 -23.99 -10.84 1.42
CA THR A 424 -25.02 -11.32 0.49
C THR A 424 -25.87 -10.16 -0.01
N ALA A 425 -26.20 -9.19 0.86
CA ALA A 425 -26.88 -7.97 0.46
C ALA A 425 -26.09 -7.15 -0.59
N THR A 426 -24.75 -7.12 -0.50
CA THR A 426 -23.90 -6.50 -1.52
C THR A 426 -24.08 -7.13 -2.90
N HIS A 427 -24.16 -8.47 -2.99
CA HIS A 427 -24.37 -9.17 -4.26
C HIS A 427 -25.76 -8.89 -4.86
N LEU A 428 -26.80 -8.82 -4.02
CA LEU A 428 -28.14 -8.45 -4.46
C LEU A 428 -28.20 -6.99 -4.93
N LEU A 429 -27.58 -6.08 -4.18
CA LEU A 429 -27.46 -4.67 -4.55
C LEU A 429 -26.78 -4.51 -5.90
N HIS A 430 -25.68 -5.23 -6.14
CA HIS A 430 -24.97 -5.13 -7.40
C HIS A 430 -25.80 -5.61 -8.59
N ALA A 431 -26.45 -6.77 -8.47
CA ALA A 431 -27.37 -7.28 -9.48
C ALA A 431 -28.53 -6.31 -9.74
N ALA A 432 -29.10 -5.71 -8.68
CA ALA A 432 -30.14 -4.69 -8.80
C ALA A 432 -29.65 -3.44 -9.54
N LEU A 433 -28.46 -2.93 -9.20
CA LEU A 433 -27.87 -1.78 -9.89
C LEU A 433 -27.64 -2.07 -11.37
N ARG A 434 -27.12 -3.24 -11.72
CA ARG A 434 -26.93 -3.64 -13.13
C ARG A 434 -28.26 -3.76 -13.88
N LYS A 435 -29.31 -4.26 -13.23
CA LYS A 435 -30.64 -4.40 -13.83
C LYS A 435 -31.35 -3.06 -14.05
N ILE A 436 -31.20 -2.12 -13.11
CA ILE A 436 -31.88 -0.81 -13.17
C ILE A 436 -31.08 0.21 -13.99
N LEU A 437 -29.77 0.28 -13.81
CA LEU A 437 -28.92 1.30 -14.44
C LEU A 437 -28.28 0.80 -15.74
N GLY A 438 -28.03 -0.50 -15.87
CA GLY A 438 -27.42 -1.12 -17.06
C GLY A 438 -26.13 -1.89 -16.77
N GLU A 439 -25.69 -2.68 -17.74
CA GLU A 439 -24.54 -3.59 -17.62
C GLU A 439 -23.17 -2.89 -17.52
N HIS A 440 -23.10 -1.58 -17.76
CA HIS A 440 -21.88 -0.80 -17.55
C HIS A 440 -21.53 -0.61 -16.07
N VAL A 441 -22.47 -0.89 -15.17
CA VAL A 441 -22.22 -0.93 -13.73
C VAL A 441 -21.26 -2.07 -13.42
N LYS A 442 -20.06 -1.72 -12.96
CA LYS A 442 -19.03 -2.62 -12.48
C LYS A 442 -18.67 -2.23 -11.06
N GLN A 443 -18.37 -3.21 -10.23
CA GLN A 443 -17.86 -2.97 -8.89
C GLN A 443 -16.49 -2.29 -8.96
N MET A 444 -16.35 -1.17 -8.27
CA MET A 444 -15.12 -0.37 -8.17
C MET A 444 -14.50 -0.44 -6.77
N GLY A 445 -15.29 -0.84 -5.76
CA GLY A 445 -14.86 -1.02 -4.38
C GLY A 445 -16.02 -1.51 -3.52
N SER A 446 -15.72 -2.21 -2.43
CA SER A 446 -16.73 -2.63 -1.46
C SER A 446 -16.09 -2.70 -0.08
N ASP A 447 -16.83 -2.27 0.95
CA ASP A 447 -16.42 -2.27 2.35
C ASP A 447 -17.62 -2.66 3.20
N ILE A 448 -17.51 -3.78 3.90
CA ILE A 448 -18.58 -4.38 4.70
C ILE A 448 -18.10 -4.45 6.14
N THR A 449 -18.89 -3.89 7.05
CA THR A 449 -18.70 -4.04 8.49
C THR A 449 -19.83 -4.88 9.07
N SER A 450 -19.88 -5.04 10.40
CA SER A 450 -21.02 -5.70 11.08
C SER A 450 -22.31 -4.87 11.07
N GLU A 451 -22.25 -3.58 10.72
CA GLU A 451 -23.39 -2.65 10.86
C GLU A 451 -23.85 -2.04 9.53
N ARG A 452 -22.96 -2.00 8.52
CA ARG A 452 -23.25 -1.35 7.24
C ARG A 452 -22.43 -1.94 6.10
N LEU A 453 -22.94 -1.77 4.90
CA LEU A 453 -22.16 -1.95 3.68
C LEU A 453 -21.98 -0.64 2.93
N ARG A 454 -20.85 -0.55 2.23
CA ARG A 454 -20.50 0.51 1.30
C ARG A 454 -20.15 -0.14 -0.01
N PHE A 455 -20.84 0.24 -1.08
CA PHE A 455 -20.64 -0.30 -2.41
C PHE A 455 -20.33 0.81 -3.40
N ASP A 456 -19.16 0.71 -4.05
CA ASP A 456 -18.67 1.67 -5.03
C ASP A 456 -18.78 1.04 -6.43
N PHE A 457 -19.37 1.76 -7.39
CA PHE A 457 -19.66 1.22 -8.71
C PHE A 457 -19.48 2.25 -9.83
N SER A 458 -19.16 1.77 -11.04
CA SER A 458 -18.99 2.63 -12.20
C SER A 458 -20.33 3.12 -12.71
N HIS A 459 -20.58 4.42 -12.56
CA HIS A 459 -21.74 5.10 -13.10
C HIS A 459 -21.42 6.60 -13.19
N PRO A 460 -21.48 7.23 -14.38
CA PRO A 460 -21.02 8.61 -14.54
C PRO A 460 -21.97 9.65 -13.96
N GLN A 461 -23.26 9.34 -13.89
CA GLN A 461 -24.30 10.27 -13.47
C GLN A 461 -24.68 10.06 -11.99
N LYS A 462 -25.33 11.05 -11.38
CA LYS A 462 -25.95 10.86 -10.07
C LYS A 462 -27.25 10.08 -10.25
N MET A 463 -27.45 9.05 -9.44
CA MET A 463 -28.71 8.33 -9.42
C MET A 463 -29.85 9.27 -9.01
N THR A 464 -30.96 9.20 -9.73
CA THR A 464 -32.21 9.86 -9.37
C THR A 464 -32.83 9.19 -8.14
N GLY A 465 -33.69 9.93 -7.43
CA GLY A 465 -34.42 9.37 -6.29
C GLY A 465 -35.27 8.15 -6.66
N GLU A 466 -35.81 8.14 -7.88
CA GLU A 466 -36.56 7.00 -8.41
C GLU A 466 -35.68 5.77 -8.68
N GLU A 467 -34.49 5.94 -9.24
CA GLU A 467 -33.54 4.84 -9.45
C GLU A 467 -33.07 4.24 -8.13
N ILE A 468 -32.75 5.08 -7.13
CA ILE A 468 -32.37 4.63 -5.79
C ILE A 468 -33.50 3.79 -5.19
N LYS A 469 -34.74 4.28 -5.27
CA LYS A 469 -35.91 3.55 -4.77
C LYS A 469 -36.13 2.23 -5.50
N LYS A 470 -36.05 2.20 -6.84
CA LYS A 470 -36.20 0.98 -7.63
C LYS A 470 -35.14 -0.07 -7.28
N VAL A 471 -33.90 0.36 -7.02
CA VAL A 471 -32.82 -0.55 -6.60
C VAL A 471 -33.11 -1.11 -5.20
N GLU A 472 -33.49 -0.26 -4.24
CA GLU A 472 -33.86 -0.69 -2.88
C GLU A 472 -35.06 -1.64 -2.88
N ASP A 473 -36.13 -1.30 -3.60
CA ASP A 473 -37.35 -2.12 -3.72
C ASP A 473 -37.02 -3.48 -4.35
N LEU A 474 -36.18 -3.51 -5.38
CA LEU A 474 -35.78 -4.75 -6.04
C LEU A 474 -34.93 -5.65 -5.13
N VAL A 475 -34.02 -5.10 -4.33
CA VAL A 475 -33.26 -5.90 -3.36
C VAL A 475 -34.21 -6.49 -2.31
N ASN A 476 -35.12 -5.69 -1.75
CA ASN A 476 -36.08 -6.17 -0.77
C ASN A 476 -37.04 -7.21 -1.35
N GLN A 477 -37.49 -7.04 -2.59
CA GLN A 477 -38.28 -8.06 -3.30
C GLN A 477 -37.53 -9.39 -3.35
N LYS A 478 -36.22 -9.39 -3.65
CA LYS A 478 -35.41 -10.62 -3.68
C LYS A 478 -35.12 -11.21 -2.30
N ILE A 479 -35.20 -10.40 -1.26
CA ILE A 479 -35.16 -10.87 0.13
C ILE A 479 -36.48 -11.59 0.47
N GLU A 480 -37.62 -11.00 0.12
CA GLU A 480 -38.96 -11.58 0.35
C GLU A 480 -39.21 -12.86 -0.45
N GLU A 481 -38.64 -12.98 -1.64
CA GLU A 481 -38.68 -14.21 -2.46
C GLU A 481 -37.89 -15.39 -1.85
N ASP A 482 -37.10 -15.16 -0.80
CA ASP A 482 -36.37 -16.18 -0.04
C ASP A 482 -35.54 -17.14 -0.91
N LEU A 483 -34.69 -16.56 -1.77
CA LEU A 483 -33.85 -17.29 -2.71
C LEU A 483 -32.76 -18.08 -1.98
N GLU A 484 -32.54 -19.31 -2.41
CA GLU A 484 -31.43 -20.13 -1.92
C GLU A 484 -30.09 -19.64 -2.52
N ILE A 485 -29.09 -19.47 -1.65
CA ILE A 485 -27.73 -19.11 -2.04
C ILE A 485 -26.92 -20.38 -2.31
N LYS A 486 -26.74 -20.71 -3.59
CA LYS A 486 -25.98 -21.89 -4.03
C LYS A 486 -24.50 -21.57 -4.12
N LYS A 487 -23.67 -22.47 -3.61
CA LYS A 487 -22.21 -22.41 -3.62
C LYS A 487 -21.63 -23.55 -4.45
N GLU A 488 -20.89 -23.22 -5.50
CA GLU A 488 -20.26 -24.20 -6.38
C GLU A 488 -18.77 -23.91 -6.56
N LYS A 489 -17.94 -24.95 -6.58
CA LYS A 489 -16.52 -24.85 -6.95
C LYS A 489 -16.34 -25.33 -8.38
N MET A 490 -15.70 -24.52 -9.22
CA MET A 490 -15.44 -24.86 -10.62
C MET A 490 -14.21 -24.12 -11.15
N SER A 491 -13.76 -24.43 -12.36
CA SER A 491 -12.66 -23.67 -12.98
C SER A 491 -13.10 -22.25 -13.32
N TYR A 492 -12.16 -21.30 -13.29
CA TYR A 492 -12.41 -19.90 -13.67
C TYR A 492 -13.09 -19.79 -15.04
N GLU A 493 -12.58 -20.52 -16.05
CA GLU A 493 -13.14 -20.50 -17.41
C GLU A 493 -14.59 -21.02 -17.45
N LYS A 494 -14.91 -22.05 -16.64
CA LYS A 494 -16.28 -22.57 -16.54
C LYS A 494 -17.20 -21.56 -15.85
N ALA A 495 -16.73 -20.92 -14.77
CA ALA A 495 -17.49 -19.90 -14.05
C ALA A 495 -17.87 -18.71 -14.95
N VAL A 496 -16.92 -18.19 -15.73
CA VAL A 496 -17.21 -17.09 -16.66
C VAL A 496 -18.22 -17.53 -17.74
N LYS A 497 -18.12 -18.76 -18.25
CA LYS A 497 -19.08 -19.32 -19.23
C LYS A 497 -20.50 -19.49 -18.67
N THR A 498 -20.68 -19.65 -17.36
CA THR A 498 -22.02 -19.72 -16.75
C THR A 498 -22.67 -18.35 -16.51
N GLY A 499 -22.00 -17.27 -16.93
CA GLY A 499 -22.44 -15.89 -16.74
C GLY A 499 -22.05 -15.31 -15.38
N ALA A 500 -21.19 -15.98 -14.60
CA ALA A 500 -20.74 -15.44 -13.33
C ALA A 500 -19.90 -14.18 -13.54
N LEU A 501 -20.25 -13.09 -12.84
CA LEU A 501 -19.48 -11.87 -12.89
C LEU A 501 -18.10 -12.08 -12.25
N ALA A 502 -17.07 -11.65 -12.97
CA ALA A 502 -15.68 -11.77 -12.58
C ALA A 502 -15.01 -10.41 -12.75
N PHE A 503 -14.76 -9.70 -11.64
CA PHE A 503 -14.31 -8.31 -11.70
C PHE A 503 -12.80 -8.17 -11.86
N PHE A 504 -12.04 -9.18 -11.42
CA PHE A 504 -10.58 -9.15 -11.44
C PHE A 504 -10.02 -10.47 -11.96
N LYS A 505 -10.04 -10.64 -13.29
CA LYS A 505 -9.54 -11.85 -13.98
C LYS A 505 -8.17 -12.31 -13.46
N GLU A 506 -7.27 -11.37 -13.17
CA GLU A 506 -5.90 -11.62 -12.72
C GLU A 506 -5.80 -12.07 -11.25
N LYS A 507 -6.87 -11.93 -10.45
CA LYS A 507 -6.89 -12.27 -9.00
C LYS A 507 -7.44 -13.65 -8.70
N TYR A 508 -8.03 -14.34 -9.68
CA TYR A 508 -8.75 -15.59 -9.42
C TYR A 508 -7.83 -16.82 -9.59
N PRO A 509 -7.79 -17.72 -8.59
CA PRO A 509 -7.10 -19.00 -8.75
C PRO A 509 -7.77 -19.86 -9.85
N ARG A 510 -7.08 -20.90 -10.32
CA ARG A 510 -7.58 -21.79 -11.39
C ARG A 510 -8.94 -22.40 -11.05
N ILE A 511 -9.17 -22.73 -9.78
CA ILE A 511 -10.46 -23.17 -9.24
C ILE A 511 -11.03 -22.06 -8.37
N VAL A 512 -12.23 -21.60 -8.71
CA VAL A 512 -12.93 -20.52 -8.05
C VAL A 512 -14.20 -21.01 -7.37
N THR A 513 -14.70 -20.22 -6.41
CA THR A 513 -16.02 -20.43 -5.81
C THR A 513 -17.00 -19.45 -6.44
N VAL A 514 -18.13 -19.95 -6.92
CA VAL A 514 -19.23 -19.16 -7.47
C VAL A 514 -20.39 -19.22 -6.48
N TYR A 515 -20.91 -18.05 -6.13
CA TYR A 515 -22.14 -17.91 -5.36
C TYR A 515 -23.25 -17.42 -6.29
N SER A 516 -24.42 -18.02 -6.19
CA SER A 516 -25.60 -17.61 -6.97
C SER A 516 -26.84 -17.53 -6.10
N ALA A 517 -27.64 -16.49 -6.33
CA ALA A 517 -28.98 -16.32 -5.81
C ALA A 517 -29.95 -16.50 -6.99
N ASP A 518 -30.29 -17.76 -7.26
CA ASP A 518 -31.07 -18.19 -8.42
C ASP A 518 -30.54 -17.58 -9.75
N ASP A 519 -31.41 -17.09 -10.62
CA ASP A 519 -31.04 -16.41 -11.87
C ASP A 519 -30.79 -14.90 -11.69
N PHE A 520 -30.90 -14.37 -10.47
CA PHE A 520 -30.81 -12.93 -10.23
C PHE A 520 -29.37 -12.43 -10.06
N SER A 521 -28.57 -13.14 -9.26
CA SER A 521 -27.18 -12.77 -8.98
C SER A 521 -26.28 -14.00 -9.09
N LYS A 522 -25.13 -13.85 -9.74
CA LYS A 522 -24.12 -14.91 -9.91
C LYS A 522 -22.74 -14.29 -10.00
N GLU A 523 -21.92 -14.49 -8.99
CA GLU A 523 -20.62 -13.83 -8.86
C GLU A 523 -19.53 -14.78 -8.35
N ILE A 524 -18.29 -14.57 -8.81
CA ILE A 524 -17.12 -15.28 -8.27
C ILE A 524 -16.69 -14.59 -6.97
N CYS A 525 -16.86 -15.27 -5.84
CA CYS A 525 -16.61 -14.71 -4.52
C CYS A 525 -16.03 -15.74 -3.53
N GLY A 526 -15.13 -15.29 -2.67
CA GLY A 526 -14.47 -16.10 -1.63
C GLY A 526 -14.95 -15.83 -0.19
N GLY A 527 -15.82 -14.84 0.01
CA GLY A 527 -16.29 -14.47 1.35
C GLY A 527 -17.48 -15.32 1.84
N PRO A 528 -17.84 -15.23 3.13
CA PRO A 528 -18.96 -15.97 3.70
C PRO A 528 -20.30 -15.38 3.24
N HIS A 529 -21.33 -16.21 3.09
CA HIS A 529 -22.68 -15.83 2.69
C HIS A 529 -23.71 -16.53 3.58
N VAL A 530 -24.91 -15.94 3.69
CA VAL A 530 -26.08 -16.62 4.26
C VAL A 530 -26.55 -17.76 3.34
N LYS A 531 -27.41 -18.65 3.84
CA LYS A 531 -27.94 -19.76 3.02
C LYS A 531 -29.16 -19.33 2.23
N ARG A 532 -29.95 -18.39 2.74
CA ARG A 532 -31.15 -17.87 2.08
C ARG A 532 -31.28 -16.36 2.22
N THR A 533 -31.89 -15.70 1.23
CA THR A 533 -32.03 -14.24 1.26
C THR A 533 -32.98 -13.75 2.36
N SER A 534 -33.92 -14.56 2.85
CA SER A 534 -34.79 -14.19 3.99
C SER A 534 -34.05 -13.93 5.30
N GLU A 535 -32.81 -14.44 5.44
CA GLU A 535 -31.95 -14.19 6.59
C GLU A 535 -31.48 -12.72 6.69
N LEU A 536 -31.69 -11.91 5.64
CA LEU A 536 -31.17 -10.54 5.53
C LEU A 536 -32.01 -9.48 6.25
N GLY A 537 -33.27 -9.77 6.61
CA GLY A 537 -34.19 -8.74 7.12
C GLY A 537 -34.58 -7.74 6.04
N LYS A 538 -34.56 -6.43 6.34
CA LYS A 538 -34.86 -5.38 5.34
C LYS A 538 -33.62 -4.63 4.90
N PHE A 539 -33.45 -4.44 3.59
CA PHE A 539 -32.37 -3.67 3.01
C PHE A 539 -32.76 -2.19 2.86
N LYS A 540 -31.86 -1.29 3.26
CA LYS A 540 -32.09 0.15 3.13
C LYS A 540 -30.85 0.91 2.69
N ILE A 541 -30.97 1.69 1.63
CA ILE A 541 -29.98 2.65 1.16
C ILE A 541 -30.06 3.91 2.02
N ILE A 542 -28.98 4.20 2.74
CA ILE A 542 -28.85 5.36 3.61
C ILE A 542 -28.38 6.58 2.82
N LYS A 543 -27.45 6.37 1.88
CA LYS A 543 -26.84 7.47 1.15
C LYS A 543 -26.31 7.02 -0.20
N GLU A 544 -26.50 7.88 -1.20
CA GLU A 544 -25.84 7.81 -2.50
C GLU A 544 -24.98 9.09 -2.68
N GLU A 545 -23.72 8.93 -3.08
CA GLU A 545 -22.79 10.06 -3.28
C GLU A 545 -21.76 9.80 -4.39
N SER A 546 -21.19 10.87 -4.95
CA SER A 546 -20.05 10.75 -5.88
C SER A 546 -18.78 10.37 -5.12
N CYS A 547 -18.00 9.41 -5.62
CA CYS A 547 -16.71 9.03 -5.03
C CYS A 547 -15.51 9.26 -5.96
N GLY A 548 -15.74 9.76 -7.17
CA GLY A 548 -14.71 10.11 -8.16
C GLY A 548 -15.32 10.35 -9.54
N ALA A 549 -14.49 10.74 -10.52
CA ALA A 549 -14.96 10.80 -11.90
C ALA A 549 -15.45 9.42 -12.34
N GLY A 550 -16.68 9.34 -12.88
CA GLY A 550 -17.24 8.08 -13.37
C GLY A 550 -17.68 7.06 -12.31
N THR A 551 -17.57 7.36 -11.01
CA THR A 551 -17.83 6.39 -9.93
C THR A 551 -18.78 6.94 -8.87
N ARG A 552 -19.76 6.11 -8.47
CA ARG A 552 -20.76 6.40 -7.43
C ARG A 552 -20.61 5.45 -6.25
N ARG A 553 -21.12 5.88 -5.10
CA ARG A 553 -21.06 5.15 -3.83
C ARG A 553 -22.45 5.07 -3.22
N ILE A 554 -22.86 3.86 -2.87
CA ILE A 554 -24.03 3.60 -2.01
C ILE A 554 -23.55 3.16 -0.64
N ARG A 555 -24.17 3.70 0.41
CA ARG A 555 -24.12 3.15 1.78
C ARG A 555 -25.47 2.59 2.12
N ALA A 556 -25.51 1.36 2.59
CA ALA A 556 -26.73 0.67 2.96
C ALA A 556 -26.56 -0.13 4.25
N ILE A 557 -27.67 -0.48 4.87
CA ILE A 557 -27.76 -1.28 6.08
C ILE A 557 -28.82 -2.37 5.91
N LEU A 558 -28.78 -3.35 6.81
CA LEU A 558 -29.86 -4.29 7.04
C LEU A 558 -30.56 -3.91 8.36
N THR A 559 -31.89 -3.99 8.39
CA THR A 559 -32.73 -3.65 9.56
C THR A 559 -33.75 -4.72 9.88
#